data_AF-A0A2N7UDP2-F1
#
_entry.id   AF-A0A2N7UDP2-F1
#
_cell.length_a   1.000
_cell.length_b   1.000
_cell.length_c   1.000
_cell.angle_alpha   90.00
_cell.angle_beta   90.00
_cell.angle_gamma   90.00
#
_symmetry.space_group_name_H-M   'P 1'
#
loop_
_entity.id
_entity.type
_entity.pdbx_description
1 polymer ?
#
loop_
_entity_poly.entity_id
_entity_poly.type
_entity_poly.pdbx_seq_one_letter_code
_entity_poly.pdbx_strand_id
1 'polypeptide(L)' 'METAETMQADVAARSPRGCNRPVMTQVTDTERSKLEGIAQLEMRSLSATIRMLILLGIQHYEADTEAASQS' A
#
# COMPACT_ATOMS: atom_id res chain seq x y z
N MET A 1 -26.05 2.48 10.78
CA MET A 1 -24.74 3.13 11.00
C MET A 1 -23.96 2.92 9.72
N GLU A 2 -24.02 3.88 8.80
CA GLU A 2 -23.29 3.81 7.53
C GLU A 2 -21.81 4.07 7.81
N THR A 3 -20.94 3.16 7.38
CA THR A 3 -19.48 3.21 7.55
C THR A 3 -18.80 4.32 6.73
N ALA A 4 -19.58 5.13 6.01
CA ALA A 4 -19.08 6.14 5.08
C ALA A 4 -18.67 7.48 5.74
N GLU A 5 -19.12 7.76 6.98
CA GLU A 5 -18.98 9.10 7.58
C GLU A 5 -17.62 9.38 8.25
N THR A 6 -16.69 8.43 8.35
CA THR A 6 -15.43 8.63 9.11
C THR A 6 -14.21 8.94 8.24
N MET A 7 -14.35 9.05 6.92
CA MET A 7 -13.24 9.53 6.08
C MET A 7 -13.15 11.05 6.16
N GLN A 8 -12.39 11.50 7.15
CA GLN A 8 -12.06 12.90 7.39
C GLN A 8 -11.60 13.57 6.09
N ALA A 9 -12.18 14.74 5.79
CA ALA A 9 -11.93 15.52 4.58
C ALA A 9 -10.42 15.71 4.32
N ASP A 10 -10.04 15.64 3.04
CA ASP A 10 -8.67 15.73 2.51
C ASP A 10 -7.82 16.74 3.29
N VAL A 11 -7.10 16.23 4.30
CA VAL A 11 -5.95 16.94 4.86
C VAL A 11 -5.01 17.06 3.68
N ALA A 12 -4.88 18.28 3.13
CA ALA A 12 -4.12 18.60 1.93
C ALA A 12 -2.88 17.73 1.84
N ALA A 13 -3.01 16.62 1.08
CA ALA A 13 -2.04 15.56 1.13
C ALA A 13 -0.79 16.11 0.44
N ARG A 14 0.24 16.44 1.23
CA ARG A 14 1.58 16.79 0.71
C ARG A 14 2.29 15.57 0.10
N SER A 15 1.51 14.58 -0.34
CA SER A 15 2.00 13.41 -1.02
C SER A 15 2.49 13.83 -2.40
N PRO A 16 3.76 13.56 -2.73
CA PRO A 16 4.32 14.00 -3.99
C PRO A 16 3.56 13.42 -5.18
N ARG A 17 3.51 14.19 -6.27
CA ARG A 17 3.07 13.73 -7.60
C ARG A 17 1.62 13.20 -7.66
N GLY A 18 0.69 13.83 -6.93
CA GLY A 18 -0.74 13.53 -7.08
C GLY A 18 -1.20 12.23 -6.41
N CYS A 19 -0.44 11.68 -5.46
CA CYS A 19 -0.86 10.52 -4.67
C CYS A 19 -1.92 10.94 -3.62
N ASN A 20 -3.19 11.00 -4.00
CA ASN A 20 -4.28 11.53 -3.18
C ASN A 20 -5.42 10.54 -2.88
N ARG A 21 -5.30 9.27 -3.28
CA ARG A 21 -6.33 8.25 -3.03
C ARG A 21 -5.86 7.28 -1.94
N PRO A 22 -6.47 7.27 -0.74
CA PRO A 22 -6.10 6.35 0.32
C PRO A 22 -6.54 4.92 -0.02
N VAL A 23 -5.74 3.94 0.38
CA VAL A 23 -6.11 2.52 0.39
C VAL A 23 -6.12 2.07 1.83
N MET A 24 -7.27 1.58 2.30
CA MET A 24 -7.44 1.05 3.65
C MET A 24 -7.35 -0.47 3.61
N THR A 25 -6.41 -1.05 4.36
CA THR A 25 -6.22 -2.50 4.45
C THR A 25 -5.94 -2.87 5.90
N GLN A 26 -6.64 -3.90 6.39
CA GLN A 26 -6.34 -4.50 7.69
C GLN A 26 -5.22 -5.52 7.52
N VAL A 27 -4.27 -5.53 8.46
CA VAL A 27 -3.15 -6.48 8.50
C VAL A 27 -3.06 -7.07 9.89
N THR A 28 -2.51 -8.28 9.99
CA THR A 28 -2.17 -8.91 11.27
C THR A 28 -1.00 -8.19 11.95
N ASP A 29 -0.83 -8.38 13.25
CA ASP A 29 0.31 -7.83 14.01
C ASP A 29 1.67 -8.31 13.45
N THR A 30 1.71 -9.56 13.01
CA THR A 30 2.90 -10.16 12.39
C THR A 30 3.24 -9.46 11.07
N GLU A 31 2.26 -9.23 10.21
CA GLU A 31 2.46 -8.49 8.96
C GLU A 31 2.87 -7.04 9.23
N ARG A 32 2.22 -6.39 10.20
CA ARG A 32 2.55 -5.02 10.60
C ARG A 32 4.00 -4.90 11.07
N SER A 33 4.44 -5.82 11.93
CA SER A 33 5.81 -5.86 12.44
C SER A 33 6.84 -6.05 11.32
N LYS A 34 6.53 -6.89 10.33
CA LYS A 34 7.39 -7.08 9.15
C LYS A 34 7.49 -5.81 8.32
N LEU A 35 6.37 -5.13 8.06
CA LEU A 35 6.34 -3.88 7.30
C LEU A 35 7.16 -2.78 7.99
N GLU A 36 7.05 -2.66 9.32
CA GLU A 36 7.83 -1.71 10.12
C GLU A 36 9.33 -2.04 10.10
N GLY A 37 9.70 -3.32 10.19
CA GLY A 37 11.08 -3.77 10.07
C GLY A 37 11.70 -3.43 8.70
N ILE A 38 10.95 -3.62 7.61
CA ILE A 38 11.40 -3.24 6.26
C ILE A 38 11.56 -1.72 6.16
N ALA A 39 10.59 -0.95 6.64
CA ALA A 39 10.64 0.52 6.61
C ALA A 39 11.86 1.06 7.38
N GLN A 40 12.18 0.46 8.54
CA GLN A 40 13.36 0.82 9.32
C GLN A 40 14.66 0.48 8.59
N LEU A 41 14.77 -0.74 8.03
CA LEU A 41 15.95 -1.18 7.29
C LEU A 41 16.25 -0.26 6.09
N GLU A 42 15.22 0.18 5.40
CA GLU A 42 15.33 0.98 4.18
C GLU A 42 15.37 2.51 4.46
N MET A 43 15.33 2.91 5.73
CA MET A 43 15.26 4.31 6.17
C MET A 43 14.15 5.11 5.47
N ARG A 44 12.96 4.49 5.35
CA ARG A 44 11.79 5.06 4.68
C ARG A 44 10.59 5.14 5.63
N SER A 45 9.63 6.01 5.29
CA SER A 45 8.35 6.00 6.00
C SER A 45 7.59 4.71 5.72
N LEU A 46 6.80 4.25 6.70
CA LEU A 46 5.97 3.06 6.56
C LEU A 46 5.03 3.18 5.34
N SER A 47 4.45 4.36 5.09
CA SER A 47 3.60 4.62 3.93
C SER A 47 4.33 4.50 2.59
N ALA A 48 5.58 4.96 2.51
CA ALA A 48 6.39 4.84 1.31
C ALA A 48 6.79 3.37 1.06
N THR A 49 7.16 2.65 2.10
CA THR A 49 7.48 1.21 2.04
C THR A 49 6.26 0.39 1.61
N ILE A 50 5.09 0.62 2.21
CA ILE A 50 3.85 -0.06 1.81
C ILE A 50 3.52 0.24 0.35
N ARG A 51 3.61 1.51 -0.08
CA ARG A 51 3.37 1.87 -1.48
C ARG A 51 4.33 1.17 -2.43
N MET A 52 5.62 1.07 -2.09
CA MET A 52 6.59 0.33 -2.89
C MET A 52 6.20 -1.15 -3.01
N LEU A 53 5.89 -1.80 -1.89
CA LEU A 53 5.52 -3.22 -1.87
C LEU A 53 4.25 -3.50 -2.66
N ILE A 54 3.26 -2.60 -2.59
CA ILE A 54 2.04 -2.69 -3.42
C ILE A 54 2.38 -2.64 -4.90
N LEU A 55 3.23 -1.70 -5.33
CA LEU A 55 3.60 -1.57 -6.74
C LEU A 55 4.36 -2.80 -7.25
N LEU A 56 5.26 -3.37 -6.43
CA LEU A 56 5.95 -4.62 -6.76
C LEU A 56 4.97 -5.80 -6.85
N GLY A 57 4.02 -5.88 -5.92
CA GLY A 57 2.98 -6.90 -5.94
C GLY A 57 2.09 -6.84 -7.18
N ILE A 58 1.73 -5.63 -7.64
CA ILE A 58 0.96 -5.44 -8.89
C ILE A 58 1.74 -5.96 -10.09
N GLN A 59 3.01 -5.58 -10.23
CA GLN A 59 3.86 -6.03 -11.34
C GLN A 59 4.02 -7.56 -11.35
N HIS A 60 4.21 -8.16 -10.18
CA HIS A 60 4.32 -9.61 -10.06
C HIS A 60 3.02 -10.31 -10.45
N TYR A 61 1.88 -9.81 -9.95
CA TYR A 61 0.56 -10.35 -10.29
C TYR A 61 0.26 -10.26 -11.79
N GLU A 62 0.58 -9.12 -12.43
CA GLU A 62 0.41 -8.93 -13.87
C GLU A 62 1.24 -9.95 -14.67
N ALA A 63 2.53 -10.11 -14.30
CA ALA A 63 3.41 -11.07 -14.95
C ALA A 63 2.93 -12.53 -14.81
N ASP A 64 2.49 -12.92 -13.62
CA ASP A 64 1.97 -14.27 -13.37
C ASP A 64 0.66 -14.52 -14.14
N THR A 65 -0.21 -13.51 -14.24
CA THR A 65 -1.47 -13.58 -14.99
C THR A 65 -1.23 -13.72 -16.50
N GLU A 66 -0.28 -12.97 -17.04
CA GLU A 66 0.13 -13.08 -18.45
C GLU A 66 0.69 -14.47 -18.76
N ALA A 67 1.57 -15.00 -17.90
CA ALA A 67 2.14 -16.34 -18.06
C ALA A 67 1.07 -17.43 -18.03
N ALA A 68 0.12 -17.36 -17.09
CA ALA A 68 -0.99 -18.31 -17.00
C ALA A 68 -1.96 -18.25 -18.19
N SER A 69 -2.03 -17.10 -18.87
CA SER A 69 -2.90 -16.93 -20.05
C SER A 69 -2.29 -17.53 -21.33
N GLN A 70 -0.98 -17.86 -21.32
CA GLN A 70 -0.25 -18.42 -22.46
C GLN A 70 -0.07 -19.96 -22.38
N SER A 71 -0.49 -20.58 -21.27
CA SER A 71 -0.47 -22.03 -21.05
C SER A 71 -1.80 -22.69 -21.33
#